data_AF-A0A0C2CW84-F1
#
_entry.id   AF-A0A0C2CW84-F1
#
_cell.length_a   1.000
_cell.length_b   1.000
_cell.length_c   1.000
_cell.angle_alpha   90.00
_cell.angle_beta   90.00
_cell.angle_gamma   90.00
#
_symmetry.space_group_name_H-M   'P 1'
#
loop_
_entity.id
_entity.type
_entity.pdbx_description
1 polymer ?
#
loop_
_entity_poly.entity_id
_entity_poly.type
_entity_poly.pdbx_seq_one_letter_code
_entity_poly.pdbx_strand_id
1 'polypeptide(L)'
;MLRCAWILLSSLLVLAPLGCAGTQAYVEWRPGLSPMDFDGTFEISLDEFDGYVDRAQGNTLFDRFHGESKSSAAQAMAELGSRTSVTPVVDPRGYSIVSLTQDANVGLQGEGGKLVTGPVDWFATTPDRSAAALLSGTKLAVSIGSASAGVDIGSLLGTGLGGYRFMLLVDDAELSVFALPEMGGVVSAYDPGFLFSFRHLPGARERWDITVARVSISM
;
A
#
# COMPACT_ATOMS: atom_id res chain seq x y z
N MET A 1 38.76 -4.10 -46.42
CA MET A 1 38.88 -5.16 -45.41
C MET A 1 39.10 -4.46 -44.07
N LEU A 2 38.09 -4.43 -43.18
CA LEU A 2 38.05 -5.20 -41.93
C LEU A 2 39.35 -5.04 -41.12
N ARG A 3 39.38 -4.65 -39.84
CA ARG A 3 38.36 -4.70 -38.77
C ARG A 3 38.98 -4.09 -37.50
N CYS A 4 38.08 -3.74 -36.59
CA CYS A 4 38.23 -3.82 -35.13
C CYS A 4 39.17 -2.86 -34.40
N ALA A 5 38.50 -1.89 -33.78
CA ALA A 5 38.83 -1.31 -32.47
C ALA A 5 39.32 -2.36 -31.47
N TRP A 6 40.36 -1.99 -30.71
CA TRP A 6 40.75 -2.68 -29.48
C TRP A 6 40.91 -1.68 -28.34
N ILE A 7 40.35 -2.12 -27.23
CA ILE A 7 40.14 -1.47 -25.93
C ILE A 7 41.40 -1.66 -25.07
N LEU A 8 41.78 -0.62 -24.31
CA LEU A 8 42.54 -0.67 -23.06
C LEU A 8 42.13 0.61 -22.29
N LEU A 9 41.06 0.60 -21.50
CA LEU A 9 41.00 0.18 -20.09
C LEU A 9 42.13 0.76 -19.24
N SER A 10 41.86 1.80 -18.47
CA SER A 10 42.32 1.96 -17.07
C SER A 10 41.69 3.21 -16.43
N SER A 11 40.70 2.93 -15.57
CA SER A 11 40.57 3.46 -14.20
C SER A 11 40.78 4.96 -13.97
N LEU A 12 39.67 5.66 -13.71
CA LEU A 12 39.67 6.59 -12.59
C LEU A 12 38.37 6.46 -11.80
N LEU A 13 38.57 6.19 -10.50
CA LEU A 13 37.57 6.16 -9.46
C LEU A 13 36.64 7.37 -9.56
N VAL A 14 35.36 7.11 -9.83
CA VAL A 14 34.32 8.04 -9.39
C VAL A 14 34.05 7.67 -7.94
N LEU A 15 34.60 8.49 -7.05
CA LEU A 15 34.09 8.68 -5.70
C LEU A 15 32.59 8.99 -5.83
N ALA A 16 31.75 8.00 -5.56
CA ALA A 16 30.36 8.27 -5.22
C ALA A 16 30.38 9.08 -3.92
N PRO A 17 29.70 10.24 -3.85
CA PRO A 17 29.50 10.89 -2.57
C PRO A 17 28.63 9.94 -1.73
N LEU A 18 29.19 9.46 -0.64
CA LEU A 18 28.43 8.97 0.51
C LEU A 18 27.60 10.15 1.01
N GLY A 19 26.43 10.36 0.38
CA GLY A 19 25.39 11.18 0.94
C GLY A 19 25.03 10.57 2.29
N CYS A 20 25.09 11.39 3.33
CA CYS A 20 24.58 11.04 4.65
C CYS A 20 23.17 10.50 4.47
N ALA A 21 22.99 9.20 4.68
CA ALA A 21 21.67 8.59 4.70
C ALA A 21 20.93 9.21 5.88
N GLY A 22 19.96 10.09 5.60
CA GLY A 22 18.90 10.36 6.55
C GLY A 22 18.31 9.02 6.99
N THR A 23 17.88 8.93 8.25
CA THR A 23 17.21 7.76 8.82
C THR A 23 16.15 7.27 7.83
N GLN A 24 16.42 6.15 7.14
CA GLN A 24 15.46 5.57 6.21
C GLN A 24 14.30 5.03 7.07
N ALA A 25 13.18 5.75 7.06
CA ALA A 25 12.00 5.38 7.86
C ALA A 25 11.23 4.18 7.27
N TYR A 26 11.57 3.77 6.04
CA TYR A 26 10.95 2.65 5.34
C TYR A 26 11.71 1.36 5.60
N VAL A 27 10.97 0.33 5.99
CA VAL A 27 11.47 -1.03 6.19
C VAL A 27 10.72 -1.96 5.23
N GLU A 28 11.43 -2.89 4.64
CA GLU A 28 10.82 -3.96 3.83
C GLU A 28 9.81 -4.75 4.68
N TRP A 29 8.60 -4.96 4.17
CA TRP A 29 7.56 -5.69 4.88
C TRP A 29 7.99 -7.12 5.18
N ARG A 30 7.71 -7.57 6.41
CA ARG A 30 7.86 -8.94 6.86
C ARG A 30 6.66 -9.34 7.74
N PRO A 31 6.13 -10.56 7.61
CA PRO A 31 5.09 -11.04 8.50
C PRO A 31 5.54 -10.95 9.97
N GLY A 32 4.67 -10.42 10.83
CA GLY A 32 4.91 -10.33 12.27
C GLY A 32 5.65 -9.09 12.75
N LEU A 33 5.91 -8.10 11.87
CA LEU A 33 6.44 -6.81 12.29
C LEU A 33 5.54 -6.17 13.35
N SER A 34 6.17 -5.64 14.38
CA SER A 34 5.57 -4.88 15.47
C SER A 34 5.93 -3.39 15.36
N PRO A 35 5.17 -2.49 16.01
CA PRO A 35 5.51 -1.06 16.03
C PRO A 35 6.90 -0.74 16.59
N MET A 36 7.48 -1.65 17.38
CA MET A 36 8.81 -1.51 17.98
C MET A 36 9.96 -1.81 17.00
N ASP A 37 9.70 -2.47 15.88
CA ASP A 37 10.73 -2.85 14.90
C ASP A 37 11.18 -1.68 14.01
N PHE A 38 10.57 -0.50 14.20
CA PHE A 38 10.88 0.70 13.45
C PHE A 38 11.72 1.64 14.32
N ASP A 39 12.89 2.02 13.82
CA ASP A 39 13.84 2.89 14.55
C ASP A 39 13.62 4.40 14.24
N GLY A 40 12.74 4.73 13.30
CA GLY A 40 12.45 6.11 12.89
C GLY A 40 10.98 6.35 12.55
N THR A 41 10.62 7.61 12.35
CA THR A 41 9.29 8.06 11.89
C THR A 41 9.50 9.06 10.77
N PHE A 42 8.78 8.88 9.68
CA PHE A 42 8.73 9.83 8.58
C PHE A 42 7.78 10.98 8.96
N GLU A 43 8.26 12.22 8.91
CA GLU A 43 7.45 13.39 9.24
C GLU A 43 6.88 14.01 7.96
N ILE A 44 5.58 14.28 7.97
CA ILE A 44 4.86 14.98 6.91
C ILE A 44 4.40 16.32 7.46
N SER A 45 4.68 17.40 6.76
CA SER A 45 4.18 18.73 7.15
C SER A 45 2.65 18.80 7.05
N LEU A 46 2.01 19.64 7.86
CA LEU A 46 0.56 19.82 7.81
C LEU A 46 0.06 20.22 6.40
N ASP A 47 0.75 21.12 5.72
CA ASP A 47 0.40 21.55 4.36
C ASP A 47 0.44 20.38 3.35
N GLU A 48 1.45 19.53 3.48
CA GLU A 48 1.59 18.33 2.64
C GLU A 48 0.49 17.30 2.95
N PHE A 49 0.17 17.13 4.24
CA PHE A 49 -0.93 16.29 4.70
C PHE A 49 -2.28 16.75 4.15
N ASP A 50 -2.61 18.05 4.23
CA ASP A 50 -3.87 18.59 3.69
C ASP A 50 -3.99 18.32 2.18
N GLY A 51 -2.90 18.50 1.43
CA GLY A 51 -2.83 18.14 0.01
C GLY A 51 -2.97 16.64 -0.27
N TYR A 52 -2.66 15.77 0.70
CA TYR A 52 -2.93 14.34 0.63
C TYR A 52 -4.38 14.00 0.93
N VAL A 53 -4.98 14.63 1.93
CA VAL A 53 -6.38 14.43 2.32
C VAL A 53 -7.30 14.73 1.14
N ASP A 54 -7.13 15.86 0.47
CA ASP A 54 -7.98 16.24 -0.67
C ASP A 54 -7.94 15.19 -1.80
N ARG A 55 -6.74 14.68 -2.11
CA ARG A 55 -6.55 13.63 -3.12
C ARG A 55 -7.16 12.30 -2.66
N ALA A 56 -6.92 11.90 -1.42
CA ALA A 56 -7.36 10.62 -0.89
C ALA A 56 -8.88 10.54 -0.65
N GLN A 57 -9.52 11.64 -0.26
CA GLN A 57 -10.98 11.72 -0.10
C GLN A 57 -11.70 11.49 -1.44
N GLY A 58 -11.12 11.95 -2.55
CA GLY A 58 -11.62 11.65 -3.89
C GLY A 58 -11.67 10.15 -4.18
N ASN A 59 -10.62 9.43 -3.76
CA ASN A 59 -10.41 8.01 -4.05
C ASN A 59 -11.22 7.06 -3.16
N THR A 60 -11.51 7.45 -1.92
CA THR A 60 -12.24 6.60 -0.97
C THR A 60 -13.71 6.49 -1.38
N LEU A 61 -14.17 5.28 -1.68
CA LEU A 61 -15.55 5.03 -2.13
C LEU A 61 -16.40 4.35 -1.05
N PHE A 62 -15.78 3.67 -0.10
CA PHE A 62 -16.48 2.96 0.95
C PHE A 62 -15.60 2.90 2.22
N ASP A 63 -16.19 3.22 3.36
CA ASP A 63 -15.59 3.10 4.68
C ASP A 63 -16.68 2.72 5.69
N ARG A 64 -16.67 1.47 6.12
CA ARG A 64 -17.67 0.92 7.04
C ARG A 64 -17.52 1.50 8.45
N PHE A 65 -16.30 1.81 8.88
CA PHE A 65 -16.04 2.31 10.23
C PHE A 65 -16.51 3.75 10.40
N HIS A 66 -16.44 4.54 9.32
CA HIS A 66 -16.89 5.93 9.30
C HIS A 66 -18.29 6.12 8.68
N GLY A 67 -18.95 5.02 8.27
CA GLY A 67 -20.29 5.06 7.67
C GLY A 67 -20.32 5.72 6.29
N GLU A 68 -19.20 5.78 5.58
CA GLU A 68 -19.09 6.37 4.25
C GLU A 68 -19.37 5.31 3.17
N SER A 69 -20.26 5.63 2.22
CA SER A 69 -20.51 4.77 1.06
C SER A 69 -20.98 5.61 -0.12
N LYS A 70 -20.13 5.72 -1.15
CA LYS A 70 -20.46 6.39 -2.41
C LYS A 70 -21.22 5.43 -3.32
N SER A 71 -22.16 5.94 -4.11
CA SER A 71 -22.99 5.15 -5.03
C SER A 71 -22.19 4.39 -6.10
N SER A 72 -20.97 4.86 -6.42
CA SER A 72 -20.05 4.23 -7.36
C SER A 72 -19.28 3.03 -6.80
N ALA A 73 -19.34 2.77 -5.47
CA ALA A 73 -18.52 1.75 -4.83
C ALA A 73 -18.77 0.35 -5.41
N ALA A 74 -20.03 -0.08 -5.48
CA ALA A 74 -20.42 -1.39 -6.01
C ALA A 74 -19.94 -1.61 -7.46
N GLN A 75 -20.06 -0.58 -8.31
CA GLN A 75 -19.59 -0.64 -9.69
C GLN A 75 -18.06 -0.78 -9.76
N ALA A 76 -17.33 0.01 -8.97
CA ALA A 76 -15.87 -0.04 -8.93
C ALA A 76 -15.34 -1.39 -8.39
N MET A 77 -15.98 -1.94 -7.36
CA MET A 77 -15.65 -3.28 -6.84
C MET A 77 -15.90 -4.37 -7.88
N ALA A 78 -17.01 -4.32 -8.63
CA ALA A 78 -17.29 -5.27 -9.70
C ALA A 78 -16.25 -5.23 -10.82
N GLU A 79 -15.83 -4.02 -11.22
CA GLU A 79 -14.79 -3.84 -12.25
C GLU A 79 -13.41 -4.32 -11.77
N LEU A 80 -13.06 -4.09 -10.50
CA LEU A 80 -11.82 -4.64 -9.96
C LEU A 80 -11.89 -6.17 -9.84
N GLY A 81 -13.04 -6.71 -9.41
CA GLY A 81 -13.28 -8.15 -9.30
C GLY A 81 -13.13 -8.89 -10.63
N SER A 82 -13.56 -8.29 -11.75
CA SER A 82 -13.41 -8.89 -13.09
C SER A 82 -11.97 -8.86 -13.63
N ARG A 83 -11.11 -7.99 -13.10
CA ARG A 83 -9.69 -7.85 -13.53
C ARG A 83 -8.74 -8.74 -12.74
N THR A 84 -9.03 -8.95 -11.47
CA THR A 84 -8.18 -9.70 -10.53
C THR A 84 -8.32 -11.22 -10.66
N SER A 85 -9.26 -11.72 -11.49
CA SER A 85 -9.49 -13.15 -11.75
C SER A 85 -8.43 -13.85 -12.62
N VAL A 86 -7.23 -13.28 -12.77
CA VAL A 86 -6.18 -13.78 -13.67
C VAL A 86 -4.90 -14.07 -12.87
N THR A 87 -4.66 -15.37 -12.61
CA THR A 87 -3.47 -15.95 -11.93
C THR A 87 -2.92 -15.10 -10.77
N PRO A 88 -3.39 -15.32 -9.53
CA PRO A 88 -2.90 -14.57 -8.38
C PRO A 88 -1.39 -14.69 -8.26
N VAL A 89 -0.72 -13.55 -8.29
CA VAL A 89 0.68 -13.45 -7.93
C VAL A 89 0.73 -13.38 -6.41
N VAL A 90 0.99 -14.52 -5.78
CA VAL A 90 1.12 -14.59 -4.33
C VAL A 90 2.53 -14.14 -3.95
N ASP A 91 2.65 -13.01 -3.27
CA ASP A 91 3.85 -12.71 -2.49
C ASP A 91 3.84 -13.62 -1.24
N PRO A 92 4.93 -14.36 -0.95
CA PRO A 92 4.97 -15.28 0.19
C PRO A 92 4.73 -14.60 1.55
N ARG A 93 4.87 -13.27 1.63
CA ARG A 93 4.66 -12.48 2.85
C ARG A 93 3.21 -12.05 3.04
N GLY A 94 2.31 -12.38 2.11
CA GLY A 94 1.10 -11.60 1.91
C GLY A 94 -0.12 -12.31 1.38
N TYR A 95 -1.01 -11.50 0.82
CA TYR A 95 -2.30 -11.90 0.26
C TYR A 95 -2.45 -11.43 -1.18
N SER A 96 -3.25 -12.15 -1.95
CA SER A 96 -3.67 -11.73 -3.29
C SER A 96 -5.19 -11.71 -3.37
N ILE A 97 -5.73 -10.75 -4.12
CA ILE A 97 -7.17 -10.64 -4.36
C ILE A 97 -7.53 -11.68 -5.43
N VAL A 98 -8.38 -12.64 -5.07
CA VAL A 98 -8.85 -13.70 -5.98
C VAL A 98 -10.33 -13.55 -6.34
N SER A 99 -11.07 -12.79 -5.55
CA SER A 99 -12.44 -12.39 -5.88
C SER A 99 -12.79 -11.11 -5.16
N LEU A 100 -13.58 -10.27 -5.82
CA LEU A 100 -14.22 -9.09 -5.22
C LEU A 100 -15.59 -8.93 -5.84
N THR A 101 -16.62 -8.85 -5.02
CA THR A 101 -18.01 -8.72 -5.48
C THR A 101 -18.51 -7.30 -5.28
N GLN A 102 -19.52 -6.90 -6.05
CA GLN A 102 -20.23 -5.63 -5.86
C GLN A 102 -20.86 -5.47 -4.46
N ASP A 103 -21.17 -6.58 -3.79
CA ASP A 103 -21.78 -6.60 -2.44
C ASP A 103 -20.74 -6.43 -1.31
N ALA A 104 -19.58 -5.83 -1.61
CA ALA A 104 -18.49 -5.61 -0.67
C ALA A 104 -18.00 -6.88 0.05
N ASN A 105 -17.95 -8.02 -0.64
CA ASN A 105 -17.29 -9.24 -0.17
C ASN A 105 -16.02 -9.48 -0.99
N VAL A 106 -14.95 -9.86 -0.30
CA VAL A 106 -13.64 -10.14 -0.89
C VAL A 106 -13.19 -11.55 -0.53
N GLY A 107 -12.53 -12.20 -1.49
CA GLY A 107 -11.75 -13.41 -1.27
C GLY A 107 -10.28 -13.11 -1.47
N LEU A 108 -9.49 -13.41 -0.44
CA LEU A 108 -8.05 -13.22 -0.39
C LEU A 108 -7.36 -14.57 -0.29
N GLN A 109 -6.40 -14.85 -1.17
CA GLN A 109 -5.57 -16.05 -1.10
C GLN A 109 -4.23 -15.70 -0.48
N GLY A 110 -3.90 -16.33 0.66
CA GLY A 110 -2.61 -16.22 1.32
C GLY A 110 -1.70 -17.42 1.06
N GLU A 111 -0.63 -17.52 1.86
CA GLU A 111 0.34 -18.61 1.80
C GLU A 111 -0.33 -20.01 1.86
N GLY A 112 0.23 -20.97 1.10
CA GLY A 112 -0.30 -22.33 1.02
C GLY A 112 -1.65 -22.45 0.31
N GLY A 113 -2.12 -21.39 -0.35
CA GLY A 113 -3.38 -21.37 -1.08
C GLY A 113 -4.61 -21.19 -0.19
N LYS A 114 -4.42 -20.88 1.11
CA LYS A 114 -5.51 -20.67 2.06
C LYS A 114 -6.37 -19.48 1.61
N LEU A 115 -7.66 -19.74 1.41
CA LEU A 115 -8.64 -18.72 1.10
C LEU A 115 -9.18 -18.11 2.39
N VAL A 116 -9.17 -16.79 2.47
CA VAL A 116 -9.82 -15.98 3.49
C VAL A 116 -10.92 -15.18 2.80
N THR A 117 -12.15 -15.32 3.28
CA THR A 117 -13.28 -14.53 2.77
C THR A 117 -13.83 -13.65 3.88
N GLY A 118 -14.31 -12.47 3.50
CA GLY A 118 -14.87 -11.54 4.45
C GLY A 118 -15.46 -10.30 3.78
N PRO A 119 -16.17 -9.48 4.57
CA PRO A 119 -16.67 -8.20 4.09
C PRO A 119 -15.52 -7.20 3.98
N VAL A 120 -15.60 -6.30 3.00
CA VAL A 120 -14.67 -5.18 2.81
C VAL A 120 -15.02 -4.09 3.80
N ASP A 121 -14.08 -3.69 4.64
CA ASP A 121 -14.25 -2.66 5.68
C ASP A 121 -13.95 -1.26 5.14
N TRP A 122 -13.00 -1.15 4.23
CA TRP A 122 -12.63 0.09 3.57
C TRP A 122 -12.21 -0.20 2.13
N PHE A 123 -12.53 0.70 1.21
CA PHE A 123 -12.18 0.59 -0.20
C PHE A 123 -11.96 1.96 -0.84
N ALA A 124 -10.82 2.09 -1.48
CA ALA A 124 -10.46 3.24 -2.29
C ALA A 124 -9.90 2.79 -3.64
N THR A 125 -10.10 3.62 -4.65
CA THR A 125 -9.54 3.39 -5.99
C THR A 125 -9.27 4.71 -6.68
N THR A 126 -8.30 4.72 -7.59
CA THR A 126 -8.05 5.87 -8.45
C THR A 126 -9.26 6.15 -9.35
N PRO A 127 -9.45 7.39 -9.84
CA PRO A 127 -10.61 7.74 -10.67
C PRO A 127 -10.74 6.90 -11.95
N ASP A 128 -9.60 6.55 -12.55
CA ASP A 128 -9.49 5.68 -13.73
C ASP A 128 -9.54 4.18 -13.38
N ARG A 129 -9.67 3.86 -12.09
CA ARG A 129 -9.73 2.50 -11.52
C ARG A 129 -8.47 1.68 -11.77
N SER A 130 -7.37 2.26 -12.24
CA SER A 130 -6.13 1.53 -12.55
C SER A 130 -5.45 0.97 -11.30
N ALA A 131 -5.67 1.59 -10.15
CA ALA A 131 -5.17 1.13 -8.87
C ALA A 131 -6.26 1.18 -7.78
N ALA A 132 -6.18 0.27 -6.82
CA ALA A 132 -7.13 0.18 -5.72
C ALA A 132 -6.50 -0.39 -4.46
N ALA A 133 -7.10 -0.06 -3.33
CA ALA A 133 -6.78 -0.66 -2.05
C ALA A 133 -8.08 -0.99 -1.30
N LEU A 134 -8.05 -2.07 -0.54
CA LEU A 134 -9.14 -2.51 0.29
C LEU A 134 -8.64 -3.08 1.61
N LEU A 135 -9.48 -2.98 2.63
CA LEU A 135 -9.27 -3.59 3.93
C LEU A 135 -10.36 -4.63 4.18
N SER A 136 -9.99 -5.80 4.70
CA SER A 136 -10.94 -6.78 5.24
C SER A 136 -10.39 -7.40 6.53
N GLY A 137 -11.00 -7.07 7.67
CA GLY A 137 -10.37 -7.24 8.98
C GLY A 137 -8.98 -6.59 8.96
N THR A 138 -7.96 -7.32 9.39
CA THR A 138 -6.57 -6.85 9.40
C THR A 138 -5.84 -7.01 8.07
N LYS A 139 -6.53 -7.38 6.99
CA LYS A 139 -5.92 -7.70 5.70
C LYS A 139 -6.03 -6.49 4.79
N LEU A 140 -4.91 -5.78 4.62
CA LEU A 140 -4.79 -4.72 3.63
C LEU A 140 -4.37 -5.37 2.31
N ALA A 141 -5.17 -5.19 1.27
CA ALA A 141 -4.86 -5.68 -0.07
C ALA A 141 -4.94 -4.55 -1.08
N VAL A 142 -4.09 -4.61 -2.09
CA VAL A 142 -3.98 -3.61 -3.14
C VAL A 142 -4.01 -4.28 -4.50
N SER A 143 -4.35 -3.49 -5.51
CA SER A 143 -4.27 -3.90 -6.90
C SER A 143 -3.73 -2.77 -7.76
N ILE A 144 -2.84 -3.12 -8.69
CA ILE A 144 -2.32 -2.25 -9.74
C ILE A 144 -2.50 -3.00 -11.06
N GLY A 145 -3.40 -2.53 -11.91
CA GLY A 145 -3.82 -3.24 -13.12
C GLY A 145 -4.51 -4.56 -12.79
N SER A 146 -3.94 -5.68 -13.27
CA SER A 146 -4.41 -7.04 -12.96
C SER A 146 -3.62 -7.71 -11.83
N ALA A 147 -2.55 -7.08 -11.36
CA ALA A 147 -1.75 -7.61 -10.26
C ALA A 147 -2.37 -7.21 -8.92
N SER A 148 -2.22 -8.07 -7.92
CA SER A 148 -2.58 -7.75 -6.54
C SER A 148 -1.50 -8.23 -5.57
N ALA A 149 -1.46 -7.57 -4.42
CA ALA A 149 -0.65 -7.91 -3.26
C ALA A 149 -1.40 -7.48 -2.00
N GLY A 150 -0.88 -7.84 -0.84
CA GLY A 150 -1.50 -7.48 0.42
C GLY A 150 -0.72 -7.99 1.59
N VAL A 151 -1.00 -7.45 2.76
CA VAL A 151 -0.29 -7.70 4.01
C VAL A 151 -1.27 -7.81 5.17
N ASP A 152 -0.87 -8.52 6.23
CA ASP A 152 -1.61 -8.52 7.49
C ASP A 152 -1.08 -7.40 8.40
N ILE A 153 -1.84 -6.33 8.56
CA ILE A 153 -1.44 -5.16 9.36
C ILE A 153 -1.82 -5.30 10.84
N GLY A 154 -2.39 -6.44 11.25
CA GLY A 154 -2.92 -6.63 12.60
C GLY A 154 -1.86 -6.55 13.70
N SER A 155 -0.61 -6.95 13.42
CA SER A 155 0.49 -6.82 14.37
C SER A 155 0.95 -5.37 14.55
N LEU A 156 0.68 -4.50 13.58
CA LEU A 156 1.03 -3.08 13.63
C LEU A 156 -0.09 -2.22 14.24
N LEU A 157 -1.33 -2.42 13.79
CA LEU A 157 -2.47 -1.58 14.18
C LEU A 157 -3.36 -2.19 15.27
N GLY A 158 -3.15 -3.46 15.60
CA GLY A 158 -4.02 -4.21 16.50
C GLY A 158 -5.39 -4.51 15.87
N THR A 159 -6.40 -4.74 16.70
CA THR A 159 -7.77 -5.07 16.28
C THR A 159 -8.70 -3.85 16.19
N GLY A 160 -8.24 -2.67 16.58
CA GLY A 160 -9.01 -1.42 16.64
C GLY A 160 -8.96 -0.59 15.35
N LEU A 161 -9.18 -1.21 14.19
CA LEU A 161 -9.01 -0.56 12.88
C LEU A 161 -9.96 0.62 12.64
N GLY A 162 -11.11 0.68 13.33
CA GLY A 162 -12.00 1.83 13.31
C GLY A 162 -11.45 3.08 14.00
N GLY A 163 -10.30 2.99 14.67
CA GLY A 163 -9.55 4.14 15.19
C GLY A 163 -8.51 4.68 14.19
N TYR A 164 -8.57 4.28 12.92
CA TYR A 164 -7.64 4.72 11.89
C TYR A 164 -8.37 5.28 10.67
N ARG A 165 -7.89 6.41 10.18
CA ARG A 165 -8.21 6.97 8.87
C ARG A 165 -7.32 6.30 7.83
N PHE A 166 -7.94 5.63 6.85
CA PHE A 166 -7.21 5.09 5.70
C PHE A 166 -7.24 6.06 4.52
N MET A 167 -6.09 6.25 3.88
CA MET A 167 -5.97 7.12 2.70
C MET A 167 -5.17 6.44 1.61
N LEU A 168 -5.69 6.48 0.38
CA LEU A 168 -5.02 5.98 -0.81
C LEU A 168 -4.40 7.13 -1.60
N LEU A 169 -3.09 7.10 -1.76
CA LEU A 169 -2.33 7.91 -2.70
C LEU A 169 -1.66 7.01 -3.73
N VAL A 170 -1.55 7.51 -4.95
CA VAL A 170 -0.84 6.82 -6.03
C VAL A 170 0.09 7.82 -6.68
N ASP A 171 1.35 7.43 -6.82
CA ASP A 171 2.38 8.20 -7.50
C ASP A 171 3.12 7.28 -8.48
N ASP A 172 3.04 7.60 -9.77
CA ASP A 172 3.54 6.77 -10.88
C ASP A 172 3.16 5.28 -10.77
N ALA A 173 4.11 4.44 -10.31
CA ALA A 173 3.98 2.98 -10.18
C ALA A 173 3.91 2.51 -8.72
N GLU A 174 3.81 3.44 -7.79
CA GLU A 174 3.77 3.22 -6.35
C GLU A 174 2.39 3.56 -5.80
N LEU A 175 1.79 2.59 -5.12
CA LEU A 175 0.53 2.76 -4.42
C LEU A 175 0.84 2.84 -2.92
N SER A 176 0.42 3.93 -2.30
CA SER A 176 0.63 4.23 -0.90
C SER A 176 -0.68 4.25 -0.15
N VAL A 177 -0.77 3.46 0.92
CA VAL A 177 -1.90 3.45 1.85
C VAL A 177 -1.42 3.98 3.19
N PHE A 178 -1.99 5.10 3.63
CA PHE A 178 -1.80 5.58 4.99
C PHE A 178 -2.85 4.97 5.89
N ALA A 179 -2.45 4.65 7.11
CA ALA A 179 -3.30 4.33 8.24
C ALA A 179 -2.93 5.28 9.38
N LEU A 180 -3.70 6.37 9.52
CA LEU A 180 -3.41 7.43 10.48
C LEU A 180 -4.36 7.35 11.67
N PRO A 181 -3.87 7.40 12.92
CA PRO A 181 -4.72 7.34 14.09
C PRO A 181 -5.75 8.47 14.05
N GLU A 182 -7.00 8.15 14.36
CA GLU A 182 -8.11 9.09 14.37
C GLU A 182 -8.75 9.12 15.76
N MET A 183 -9.03 10.32 16.26
CA MET A 183 -9.76 10.53 17.50
C MET A 183 -10.91 11.51 17.26
N GLY A 184 -12.14 11.00 17.36
CA GLY A 184 -13.35 11.82 17.27
C GLY A 184 -13.58 12.48 15.92
N GLY A 185 -13.22 11.84 14.79
CA GLY A 185 -13.40 12.41 13.46
C GLY A 185 -12.16 13.10 12.90
N VAL A 186 -11.09 13.22 13.69
CA VAL A 186 -9.91 14.03 13.38
C VAL A 186 -8.64 13.19 13.48
N VAL A 187 -7.80 13.27 12.45
CA VAL A 187 -6.50 12.60 12.44
C VAL A 187 -5.60 13.20 13.52
N SER A 188 -5.02 12.33 14.37
CA SER A 188 -4.10 12.70 15.42
C SER A 188 -2.74 13.06 14.83
N ALA A 189 -2.24 14.26 15.16
CA ALA A 189 -0.85 14.64 14.90
C ALA A 189 0.12 14.11 15.98
N TYR A 190 -0.41 13.64 17.12
CA TYR A 190 0.39 13.24 18.28
C TYR A 190 0.79 11.78 18.28
N ASP A 191 0.04 10.94 17.56
CA ASP A 191 0.28 9.50 17.49
C ASP A 191 0.79 9.13 16.10
N PRO A 192 1.91 8.38 15.99
CA PRO A 192 2.40 7.95 14.70
C PRO A 192 1.43 6.94 14.08
N GLY A 193 1.10 7.17 12.81
CA GLY A 193 0.46 6.19 11.95
C GLY A 193 1.45 5.33 11.19
N PHE A 194 0.93 4.65 10.18
CA PHE A 194 1.71 3.83 9.28
C PHE A 194 1.44 4.19 7.83
N LEU A 195 2.47 4.09 7.02
CA LEU A 195 2.41 4.16 5.57
C LEU A 195 2.82 2.80 5.02
N PHE A 196 1.98 2.24 4.15
CA PHE A 196 2.23 1.00 3.42
C PHE A 196 2.39 1.36 1.95
N SER A 197 3.59 1.19 1.41
CA SER A 197 3.89 1.44 0.01
C SER A 197 4.03 0.11 -0.73
N PHE A 198 3.40 0.04 -1.89
CA PHE A 198 3.37 -1.13 -2.76
C PHE A 198 3.80 -0.71 -4.16
N ARG A 199 4.90 -1.31 -4.62
CA ARG A 199 5.41 -1.11 -5.98
C ARG A 199 5.38 -2.42 -6.74
N HIS A 200 4.64 -2.42 -7.85
CA HIS A 200 4.62 -3.57 -8.75
C HIS A 200 5.87 -3.54 -9.65
N LEU A 201 6.61 -4.65 -9.68
CA LEU A 201 7.84 -4.83 -10.45
C LEU A 201 7.67 -5.95 -11.50
N PRO A 202 7.10 -5.64 -12.68
CA PRO A 202 6.88 -6.64 -13.72
C PRO A 202 8.18 -7.32 -14.14
N GLY A 203 8.20 -8.65 -14.12
CA GLY A 203 9.35 -9.46 -14.55
C GLY A 203 10.43 -9.67 -13.49
N ALA A 204 10.32 -9.04 -12.31
CA ALA A 204 11.18 -9.36 -11.18
C ALA A 204 10.84 -10.73 -10.55
N ARG A 205 11.80 -11.32 -9.83
CA ARG A 205 11.59 -12.56 -9.07
C ARG A 205 10.55 -12.35 -7.98
N GLU A 206 10.67 -11.25 -7.26
CA GLU A 206 9.66 -10.72 -6.35
C GLU A 206 8.91 -9.64 -7.11
N ARG A 207 7.66 -9.92 -7.49
CA ARG A 207 6.87 -9.01 -8.33
C ARG A 207 6.37 -7.80 -7.57
N TRP A 208 6.54 -7.78 -6.26
CA TRP A 208 6.09 -6.72 -5.38
C TRP A 208 7.21 -6.33 -4.44
N ASP A 209 7.53 -5.04 -4.44
CA ASP A 209 8.24 -4.41 -3.34
C ASP A 209 7.18 -3.80 -2.41
N ILE A 210 7.24 -4.20 -1.15
CA ILE A 210 6.30 -3.74 -0.13
C ILE A 210 7.12 -3.17 1.00
N THR A 211 6.94 -1.88 1.25
CA THR A 211 7.63 -1.17 2.31
C THR A 211 6.64 -0.59 3.29
N VAL A 212 7.03 -0.54 4.56
CA VAL A 212 6.24 0.06 5.64
C VAL A 212 7.08 1.09 6.34
N ALA A 213 6.47 2.22 6.67
CA ALA A 213 7.08 3.26 7.48
C ALA A 213 6.13 3.68 8.59
N ARG A 214 6.68 4.10 9.73
CA ARG A 214 5.92 4.93 10.67
C ARG A 214 5.87 6.34 10.14
N VAL A 215 4.74 7.00 10.32
CA VAL A 215 4.53 8.37 9.84
C VAL A 215 3.88 9.22 10.90
N SER A 216 4.29 10.48 11.04
CA SER A 216 3.65 11.47 11.91
C SER A 216 3.44 12.78 11.15
N ILE A 217 2.39 13.51 11.55
CA ILE A 217 2.10 14.83 10.99
C ILE A 217 2.76 15.87 11.90
N SER A 218 3.67 16.67 11.36
CA SER A 218 4.30 17.78 12.07
C SER A 218 3.55 19.09 11.79
N MET A 219 3.30 19.85 12.86
CA MET A 219 2.68 21.19 12.82
C MET A 219 3.72 22.28 12.52
#